data_AF-A0A5J4Q0Y7-F1
#
_entry.id   AF-A0A5J4Q0Y7-F1
#
_cell.length_a   1.000
_cell.length_b   1.000
_cell.length_c   1.000
_cell.angle_alpha   90.00
_cell.angle_beta   90.00
_cell.angle_gamma   90.00
#
_symmetry.space_group_name_H-M   'P 1'
#
loop_
_entity.id
_entity.type
_entity.pdbx_description
1 polymer ?
#
loop_
_entity_poly.entity_id
_entity_poly.type
_entity_poly.pdbx_seq_one_letter_code
_entity_poly.pdbx_strand_id
1 'polypeptide(L)' 'NGKQDAPVTWNFQKFMIDEQGNWVGLAEPKIDPLSETIVEWIEK' A
#
# COMPACT_ATOMS: atom_id res chain seq x y z
N ASN A 1 14.13 -3.37 2.20
CA ASN A 1 14.64 -1.98 2.06
C ASN A 1 14.66 -1.22 3.40
N GLY A 2 14.65 -1.91 4.55
CA GLY A 2 14.72 -1.26 5.87
C GLY A 2 13.54 -0.38 6.26
N LYS A 3 12.51 -0.21 5.41
CA LYS A 3 11.30 0.56 5.73
C LYS A 3 10.24 -0.30 6.39
N GLN A 4 9.80 -1.36 5.73
CA GLN A 4 8.88 -2.35 6.28
C GLN A 4 9.21 -3.72 5.67
N ASP A 5 8.95 -4.80 6.40
CA ASP A 5 9.04 -6.15 5.86
C ASP A 5 7.70 -6.52 5.21
N ALA A 6 7.72 -6.78 3.91
CA ALA A 6 6.58 -7.32 3.17
C ALA A 6 6.91 -8.76 2.75
N PRO A 7 6.60 -9.77 3.58
CA PRO A 7 6.83 -11.16 3.23
C PRO A 7 6.02 -11.51 1.97
N VAL A 8 6.69 -12.12 0.99
CA VAL A 8 6.07 -12.52 -0.28
C VAL A 8 5.01 -13.59 0.00
N THR A 9 3.76 -13.23 -0.27
CA THR A 9 2.63 -14.17 -0.24
C THR A 9 2.19 -14.52 -1.66
N TRP A 10 1.60 -15.69 -1.89
CA TRP A 10 1.08 -16.14 -3.19
C TRP A 10 -0.12 -15.31 -3.72
N ASN A 11 -0.48 -14.21 -3.05
CA ASN A 11 -1.59 -13.33 -3.40
C ASN A 11 -1.09 -11.93 -3.78
N PHE A 12 -1.92 -11.18 -4.49
CA PHE A 12 -1.65 -9.78 -4.87
C PHE A 12 -1.60 -8.86 -3.65
N GLN A 13 -0.43 -8.30 -3.37
CA GLN A 13 -0.24 -7.26 -2.35
C GLN A 13 -0.36 -5.87 -2.98
N LYS A 14 -0.99 -4.91 -2.27
CA LYS A 14 -1.16 -3.54 -2.75
C LYS A 14 -0.18 -2.62 -2.03
N PHE A 15 0.73 -1.98 -2.76
CA PHE A 15 1.73 -1.07 -2.22
C PHE A 15 1.33 0.38 -2.49
N MET A 16 1.45 1.22 -1.46
CA MET A 16 1.21 2.66 -1.55
C MET A 16 2.55 3.39 -1.66
N ILE A 17 2.76 4.10 -2.78
CA ILE A 17 4.00 4.78 -3.14
C ILE A 17 3.73 6.27 -3.38
N ASP A 18 4.38 7.15 -2.61
CA ASP A 18 4.20 8.60 -2.77
C ASP A 18 4.82 9.15 -4.07
N GLU A 19 4.55 10.42 -4.37
CA GLU A 19 5.07 11.11 -5.57
C GLU A 19 6.61 11.19 -5.60
N GLN A 20 7.27 11.10 -4.44
CA GLN A 20 8.73 11.08 -4.34
C GLN A 20 9.29 9.66 -4.52
N GLY A 21 8.44 8.65 -4.76
CA GLY A 21 8.82 7.25 -4.96
C GLY A 21 9.06 6.50 -3.66
N ASN A 22 8.65 7.04 -2.51
CA ASN A 22 8.79 6.36 -1.24
C ASN A 22 7.63 5.40 -0.99
N TRP A 23 7.96 4.24 -0.45
CA TRP A 23 6.97 3.36 0.16
C TRP A 23 6.43 4.00 1.44
N VAL A 24 5.12 4.22 1.46
CA VAL A 24 4.38 4.87 2.56
C VAL A 24 3.34 3.97 3.20
N GLY A 25 3.00 2.82 2.59
CA GLY A 25 2.14 1.84 3.24
C GLY A 25 1.83 0.61 2.41
N LEU A 26 1.14 -0.34 3.04
CA LEU A 26 0.70 -1.60 2.44
C LEU A 26 -0.79 -1.78 2.73
N ALA A 27 -1.58 -2.08 1.70
CA ALA A 27 -2.97 -2.52 1.86
C ALA A 27 -3.07 -4.02 1.59
N GLU A 28 -3.76 -4.73 2.47
CA GLU A 28 -3.92 -6.17 2.33
C GLU A 28 -4.71 -6.53 1.05
N PRO A 29 -4.52 -7.74 0.49
CA PRO A 29 -5.24 -8.18 -0.71
C PRO A 29 -6.78 -8.03 -0.58
N LYS A 30 -7.32 -8.24 0.63
CA LYS A 30 -8.75 -8.17 0.94
C LYS A 30 -9.32 -6.75 1.10
N ILE A 31 -8.46 -5.73 1.18
CA ILE A 31 -8.90 -4.34 1.29
C ILE A 31 -9.41 -3.87 -0.07
N ASP A 32 -10.61 -3.29 -0.08
CA ASP A 32 -11.21 -2.70 -1.27
C ASP A 32 -10.32 -1.55 -1.78
N PRO A 33 -10.02 -1.48 -3.09
CA PRO A 33 -9.27 -0.35 -3.66
C PRO A 33 -9.89 1.02 -3.39
N LEU A 34 -11.19 1.10 -3.09
CA LEU A 34 -11.92 2.33 -2.74
C LEU A 34 -12.15 2.49 -1.24
N SER A 35 -11.47 1.70 -0.41
CA SER A 35 -11.49 1.90 1.03
C SER A 35 -11.01 3.32 1.39
N GLU A 36 -11.59 3.90 2.43
CA GLU A 36 -11.24 5.25 2.92
C GLU A 36 -9.73 5.42 3.07
N THR A 37 -9.01 4.41 3.57
CA THR A 37 -7.55 4.45 3.72
C THR A 37 -6.79 4.70 2.42
N ILE A 38 -7.24 4.09 1.30
CA ILE A 38 -6.57 4.25 0.00
C ILE A 38 -7.00 5.59 -0.63
N VAL A 39 -8.27 5.96 -0.51
CA VAL A 39 -8.81 7.21 -1.04
C VAL A 39 -8.17 8.42 -0.33
N GLU A 40 -8.14 8.43 0.99
CA GLU A 40 -7.49 9.47 1.80
C GLU A 40 -5.98 9.58 1.53
N TRP A 41 -5.34 8.47 1.16
CA TRP A 41 -3.94 8.49 0.75
C TRP A 41 -3.74 9.15 -0.62
N ILE A 42 -4.64 8.90 -1.58
CA ILE A 42 -4.56 9.47 -2.94
C ILE A 42 -4.94 10.95 -2.96
N GLU A 43 -5.93 11.36 -2.16
CA GLU A 43 -6.45 12.74 -2.14
C GLU A 43 -5.59 13.73 -1.33
N LYS A 44 -4.57 13.24 -0.62
CA LYS A 44 -3.62 14.06 0.14
C LYS A 44 -2.51 14.62 -0.74
#